data_AF-A0A0J7KJU1-F1
#
_entry.id   AF-A0A0J7KJU1-F1
#
_cell.length_a   1.000
_cell.length_b   1.000
_cell.length_c   1.000
_cell.angle_alpha   90.00
_cell.angle_beta   90.00
_cell.angle_gamma   90.00
#
_symmetry.space_group_name_H-M   'P 1'
#
loop_
_entity.id
_entity.type
_entity.pdbx_description
1 polymer ?
#
loop_
_entity_poly.entity_id
_entity_poly.type
_entity_poly.pdbx_seq_one_letter_code
_entity_poly.pdbx_strand_id
1 'polypeptide(L)'
;MRSACRHSKRFIPFYLAECLDKEQKALDNFEKIGRSNYTAVKIRSRMTALKATWERCLQGHAALLKAFPPDQRDAAYFKEKHIETHEETYQAALDYMSECLEELEPCPPVANLPERYMLFEIKPNT
;
A
#
# COMPACT_ATOMS: atom_id res chain seq x y z
N MET A 1 -2.20 33.05 23.09
CA MET A 1 -2.40 32.17 21.92
C MET A 1 -1.16 31.32 21.60
N ARG A 2 -0.68 30.46 22.51
CA ARG A 2 0.48 29.57 22.26
C ARG A 2 0.33 28.26 23.01
N SER A 3 -0.58 27.37 22.57
CA SER A 3 -0.67 26.04 23.23
C SER A 3 -1.02 24.85 22.32
N ALA A 4 -1.28 25.03 21.02
CA ALA A 4 -1.57 23.91 20.13
C ALA A 4 -0.30 23.20 19.59
N CYS A 5 0.84 23.88 19.47
CA CYS A 5 2.01 23.33 18.75
C CYS A 5 2.84 22.31 19.54
N ARG A 6 2.64 22.14 20.86
CA ARG A 6 3.52 21.30 21.69
C ARG A 6 3.21 19.79 21.59
N HIS A 7 2.01 19.42 21.13
CA HIS A 7 1.61 18.03 20.92
C HIS A 7 1.92 17.51 19.51
N SER A 8 2.20 18.41 18.55
CA SER A 8 2.37 18.07 17.13
C SER A 8 3.73 17.42 16.80
N LYS A 9 4.80 17.78 17.52
CA LYS A 9 6.15 17.24 17.24
C LYS A 9 6.36 15.78 17.67
N ARG A 10 5.53 15.25 18.57
CA ARG A 10 5.54 13.82 18.96
C ARG A 10 4.72 12.94 18.02
N PHE A 11 3.81 13.54 17.24
CA PHE A 11 2.91 12.81 16.37
C PHE A 11 3.63 12.20 15.17
N ILE A 12 4.52 12.97 14.53
CA ILE A 12 5.26 12.55 13.33
C ILE A 12 6.07 11.25 13.54
N PRO A 13 6.98 11.15 14.53
CA PRO A 13 7.78 9.94 14.72
C PRO A 13 6.95 8.73 15.18
N PHE A 14 5.85 8.94 15.90
CA PHE A 14 4.97 7.85 16.34
C PHE A 14 4.15 7.29 15.17
N TYR A 15 3.61 8.15 14.31
CA TYR A 15 2.80 7.76 13.16
C TYR A 15 3.63 7.03 12.10
N LEU A 16 4.87 7.49 11.88
CA LEU A 16 5.78 6.89 10.91
C LEU A 16 6.20 5.47 11.31
N ALA A 17 6.55 5.27 12.58
CA ALA A 17 6.96 3.98 13.08
C ALA A 17 5.82 2.95 13.04
N GLU A 18 4.58 3.38 13.32
CA GLU A 18 3.43 2.48 13.36
C GLU A 18 2.98 2.01 11.97
N CYS A 19 3.01 2.87 10.96
CA CYS A 19 2.70 2.50 9.57
C CYS A 19 3.76 1.54 9.01
N LEU A 20 5.05 1.89 9.16
CA LEU A 20 6.17 1.12 8.62
C LEU A 20 6.29 -0.28 9.25
N ASP A 21 6.12 -0.37 10.58
CA ASP A 21 6.20 -1.64 11.30
C ASP A 21 5.09 -2.61 10.88
N LYS A 22 3.89 -2.10 10.58
CA LYS A 22 2.76 -2.94 10.14
C LYS A 22 2.95 -3.47 8.72
N GLU A 23 3.48 -2.67 7.81
CA GLU A 23 3.75 -3.09 6.43
C GLU A 23 4.93 -4.07 6.36
N GLN A 24 6.04 -3.77 7.04
CA GLN A 24 7.19 -4.65 7.09
C GLN A 24 6.83 -5.99 7.75
N LYS A 25 6.07 -5.98 8.85
CA LYS A 25 5.58 -7.23 9.46
C LYS A 25 4.61 -7.98 8.56
N ALA A 26 3.78 -7.29 7.78
CA ALA A 26 2.88 -7.96 6.85
C ALA A 26 3.67 -8.71 5.76
N LEU A 27 4.72 -8.09 5.22
CA LEU A 27 5.66 -8.68 4.26
C LEU A 27 6.47 -9.82 4.87
N ASP A 28 7.14 -9.60 5.99
CA ASP A 28 7.95 -10.61 6.67
C ASP A 28 7.12 -11.86 7.02
N ASN A 29 5.89 -11.67 7.49
CA ASN A 29 4.97 -12.78 7.76
C ASN A 29 4.55 -13.48 6.47
N PHE A 30 4.43 -12.74 5.37
CA PHE A 30 4.08 -13.27 4.07
C PHE A 30 5.20 -14.13 3.48
N GLU A 31 6.45 -13.69 3.58
CA GLU A 31 7.63 -14.47 3.18
C GLU A 31 7.84 -15.72 4.07
N LYS A 32 7.67 -15.59 5.39
CA LYS A 32 7.94 -16.66 6.37
C LYS A 32 6.95 -17.83 6.32
N ILE A 33 5.68 -17.57 6.00
CA ILE A 33 4.64 -18.62 5.95
C ILE A 33 4.82 -19.53 4.72
N GLY A 34 5.58 -19.07 3.71
CA GLY A 34 5.90 -19.81 2.50
C GLY A 34 4.72 -19.91 1.54
N ARG A 35 4.99 -19.85 0.23
CA ARG A 35 3.98 -19.86 -0.85
C ARG A 35 2.98 -21.02 -0.75
N SER A 36 3.38 -22.14 -0.14
CA SER A 36 2.56 -23.35 0.01
C SER A 36 1.36 -23.24 0.96
N ASN A 37 1.31 -22.21 1.83
CA ASN A 37 0.24 -22.05 2.83
C ASN A 37 -0.80 -20.98 2.49
N TYR A 38 -0.57 -20.24 1.39
CA TYR A 38 -1.46 -19.19 0.93
C TYR A 38 -2.54 -19.75 0.01
N THR A 39 -3.75 -19.22 0.18
CA THR A 39 -4.85 -19.39 -0.77
C THR A 39 -5.17 -18.03 -1.37
N ALA A 40 -5.72 -17.99 -2.58
CA ALA A 40 -6.09 -16.75 -3.25
C ALA A 40 -6.96 -15.82 -2.36
N VAL A 41 -7.87 -16.42 -1.57
CA VAL A 41 -8.70 -15.69 -0.59
C VAL A 41 -7.85 -15.01 0.49
N LYS A 42 -6.85 -15.71 1.05
CA LYS A 42 -5.96 -15.13 2.06
C LYS A 42 -5.12 -14.00 1.48
N ILE A 43 -4.60 -14.17 0.26
CA ILE A 43 -3.79 -13.14 -0.42
C ILE A 43 -4.65 -11.88 -0.64
N ARG A 44 -5.84 -12.03 -1.25
CA ARG A 44 -6.78 -10.91 -1.44
C ARG A 44 -7.10 -10.18 -0.13
N SER A 45 -7.37 -10.93 0.95
CA SER A 45 -7.62 -10.34 2.28
C SER A 45 -6.42 -9.53 2.80
N ARG A 46 -5.20 -10.02 2.61
CA ARG A 46 -3.97 -9.30 3.00
C ARG A 46 -3.74 -8.05 2.16
N MET A 47 -3.96 -8.12 0.84
CA MET A 47 -3.91 -6.94 -0.03
C MET A 47 -4.93 -5.88 0.39
N THR A 48 -6.16 -6.27 0.75
CA THR A 48 -7.16 -5.32 1.26
C THR A 48 -6.71 -4.66 2.56
N ALA A 49 -6.12 -5.42 3.49
CA ALA A 49 -5.61 -4.88 4.74
C ALA A 49 -4.40 -3.94 4.54
N LEU A 50 -3.52 -4.26 3.59
CA LEU A 50 -2.39 -3.43 3.20
C LEU A 50 -2.88 -2.10 2.60
N LYS A 51 -3.78 -2.14 1.61
CA LYS A 51 -4.42 -0.95 1.02
C LYS A 51 -5.10 -0.06 2.07
N ALA A 52 -5.84 -0.67 3.00
CA ALA A 52 -6.50 0.08 4.07
C ALA A 52 -5.51 0.71 5.07
N THR A 53 -4.32 0.12 5.24
CA THR A 53 -3.27 0.69 6.08
C THR A 53 -2.59 1.85 5.38
N TRP A 54 -2.23 1.68 4.11
CA TRP A 54 -1.68 2.74 3.26
C TRP A 54 -2.59 3.98 3.21
N GLU A 55 -3.89 3.79 3.05
CA GLU A 55 -4.88 4.88 3.06
C GLU A 55 -4.83 5.68 4.38
N ARG A 56 -4.69 5.01 5.53
CA ARG A 56 -4.53 5.70 6.82
C ARG A 56 -3.21 6.47 6.89
N CYS A 57 -2.14 5.92 6.33
CA CYS A 57 -0.84 6.59 6.28
C CYS A 57 -0.90 7.85 5.39
N LEU A 58 -1.60 7.81 4.25
CA LEU A 58 -1.85 8.98 3.40
C LEU A 58 -2.70 10.05 4.10
N GLN A 59 -3.76 9.65 4.82
CA GLN A 59 -4.59 10.57 5.59
C GLN A 59 -3.77 11.26 6.70
N GLY A 60 -2.92 10.51 7.39
CA GLY A 60 -1.97 11.05 8.36
C GLY A 60 -0.98 12.02 7.72
N HIS A 61 -0.38 11.66 6.59
CA HIS A 61 0.52 12.53 5.83
C HIS A 61 -0.18 13.84 5.42
N ALA A 62 -1.39 13.76 4.88
CA ALA A 62 -2.19 14.94 4.52
C ALA A 62 -2.51 15.83 5.74
N ALA A 63 -2.80 15.24 6.90
CA ALA A 63 -3.00 16.00 8.13
C ALA A 63 -1.70 16.71 8.58
N LEU A 64 -0.55 16.06 8.42
CA LEU A 64 0.75 16.67 8.69
C LEU A 64 1.06 17.82 7.72
N LEU A 65 0.81 17.64 6.42
CA LEU A 65 1.02 18.71 5.43
C LEU A 65 0.14 19.94 5.70
N LYS A 66 -1.07 19.74 6.23
CA LYS A 66 -1.98 20.82 6.66
C LYS A 66 -1.52 21.50 7.94
N ALA A 67 -1.02 20.72 8.90
CA ALA A 67 -0.56 21.24 10.20
C ALA A 67 0.79 21.96 10.11
N PHE A 68 1.64 21.59 9.16
CA PHE A 68 2.99 22.13 8.97
C PHE A 68 3.10 22.80 7.59
N PRO A 69 2.95 24.14 7.51
CA PRO A 69 3.20 24.88 6.28
C PRO A 69 4.66 24.70 5.82
N PRO A 70 4.97 24.92 4.53
CA PRO A 70 6.29 24.62 3.95
C PRO A 70 7.46 25.16 4.76
N ASP A 71 7.33 26.40 5.26
CA ASP A 71 8.35 27.12 6.02
C ASP A 71 8.61 26.53 7.42
N GLN A 72 7.79 25.58 7.86
CA GLN A 72 7.88 24.91 9.16
C GLN A 72 8.14 23.39 9.04
N ARG A 73 8.39 22.89 7.83
CA ARG A 73 8.69 21.47 7.55
C ARG A 73 10.17 21.13 7.81
N ASP A 74 10.65 21.49 8.99
CA ASP A 74 12.05 21.28 9.36
C ASP A 74 12.37 19.89 9.92
N ALA A 75 11.33 19.10 10.22
CA ALA A 75 11.48 17.75 10.73
C ALA A 75 12.09 16.82 9.67
N ALA A 76 12.95 15.88 10.11
CA ALA A 76 13.56 14.83 9.30
C ALA A 76 12.55 14.15 8.37
N TYR A 77 11.34 13.88 8.89
CA TYR A 77 10.22 13.33 8.14
C TYR A 77 9.97 13.98 6.76
N PHE A 78 9.99 15.31 6.69
CA PHE A 78 9.71 16.03 5.44
C PHE A 78 10.93 16.14 4.53
N LYS A 79 12.14 16.09 5.11
CA LYS A 79 13.41 16.25 4.38
C LYS A 79 13.88 14.95 3.75
N GLU A 80 13.64 13.84 4.44
CA GLU A 80 14.08 12.50 4.04
C GLU A 80 13.06 11.78 3.15
N LYS A 81 12.04 12.48 2.63
CA LYS A 81 11.08 11.95 1.65
C LYS A 81 10.44 10.62 2.09
N HIS A 82 10.24 10.42 3.39
CA HIS A 82 9.80 9.12 3.92
C HIS A 82 8.49 8.60 3.32
N ILE A 83 7.58 9.47 2.88
CA ILE A 83 6.35 9.04 2.21
C ILE A 83 6.63 8.40 0.85
N GLU A 84 7.64 8.89 0.11
CA GLU A 84 8.06 8.35 -1.18
C GLU A 84 8.68 6.96 -1.00
N THR A 85 9.60 6.81 -0.03
CA THR A 85 10.17 5.49 0.32
C THR A 85 9.11 4.49 0.80
N HIS A 86 8.10 4.98 1.51
CA HIS A 86 7.00 4.14 1.97
C HIS A 86 6.10 3.71 0.82
N GLU A 87 5.84 4.60 -0.14
CA GLU A 87 5.12 4.28 -1.36
C GLU A 87 5.83 3.20 -2.17
N GLU A 88 7.16 3.30 -2.34
CA GLU A 88 7.95 2.25 -3.02
C GLU A 88 7.79 0.89 -2.33
N THR A 89 7.86 0.85 -1.00
CA THR A 89 7.70 -0.40 -0.22
C THR A 89 6.28 -0.96 -0.35
N TYR A 90 5.28 -0.10 -0.28
CA TYR A 90 3.87 -0.48 -0.45
C TYR A 90 3.60 -1.05 -1.86
N GLN A 91 4.13 -0.43 -2.91
CA GLN A 91 4.00 -0.91 -4.28
C GLN A 91 4.69 -2.27 -4.46
N ALA A 92 5.94 -2.40 -4.02
CA ALA A 92 6.67 -3.67 -4.07
C ALA A 92 5.92 -4.81 -3.35
N ALA A 93 5.29 -4.50 -2.21
CA ALA A 93 4.46 -5.46 -1.48
C ALA A 93 3.21 -5.88 -2.26
N LEU A 94 2.53 -4.93 -2.90
CA LEU A 94 1.36 -5.22 -3.73
C LEU A 94 1.72 -6.04 -4.96
N ASP A 95 2.83 -5.73 -5.62
CA ASP A 95 3.32 -6.47 -6.78
C ASP A 95 3.61 -7.92 -6.40
N TYR A 96 4.36 -8.14 -5.31
CA TYR A 96 4.65 -9.49 -4.83
C TYR A 96 3.38 -10.29 -4.47
N MET A 97 2.41 -9.66 -3.80
CA MET A 97 1.14 -10.32 -3.50
C MET A 97 0.32 -10.61 -4.77
N SER A 98 0.42 -9.76 -5.80
CA SER A 98 -0.27 -9.94 -7.07
C SER A 98 0.35 -11.10 -7.87
N GLU A 99 1.67 -11.20 -7.93
CA GLU A 99 2.39 -12.34 -8.52
C GLU A 99 1.98 -13.65 -7.84
N CYS A 100 1.95 -13.67 -6.49
CA CYS A 100 1.51 -14.85 -5.75
C CYS A 100 0.04 -15.20 -6.01
N LEU A 101 -0.80 -14.21 -6.30
CA LEU A 101 -2.21 -14.44 -6.64
C LEU A 101 -2.34 -15.04 -8.04
N GLU A 102 -1.57 -14.56 -9.01
CA GLU A 102 -1.52 -15.09 -10.38
C GLU A 102 -1.01 -16.54 -10.43
N GLU A 103 -0.03 -16.90 -9.59
CA GLU A 103 0.43 -18.28 -9.44
C GLU A 103 -0.67 -19.24 -8.93
N LEU A 104 -1.57 -18.75 -8.06
CA LEU A 104 -2.66 -19.56 -7.48
C LEU A 104 -3.93 -19.56 -8.32
N GLU A 105 -4.22 -18.47 -9.02
CA GLU A 105 -5.33 -18.31 -9.95
C GLU A 105 -4.78 -18.04 -11.35
N PRO A 106 -4.15 -19.03 -12.01
CA PRO A 106 -3.69 -18.84 -13.37
C PRO A 106 -4.89 -18.50 -14.24
N CYS A 107 -4.85 -17.33 -14.87
CA CYS A 107 -5.83 -16.99 -15.89
C CYS A 107 -5.82 -18.12 -16.92
N PRO A 108 -6.97 -18.76 -17.23
CA PRO A 108 -6.98 -19.79 -18.24
C PRO A 108 -6.42 -19.20 -19.54
N PRO A 109 -5.47 -19.87 -20.22
CA PRO A 109 -4.94 -19.36 -21.47
C PRO A 109 -6.12 -19.05 -22.40
N VAL A 110 -6.08 -17.90 -23.06
CA VAL A 110 -7.15 -17.35 -23.92
C VAL A 110 -7.66 -18.40 -24.93
N ALA A 111 -6.83 -19.39 -25.27
CA ALA A 111 -7.16 -20.57 -26.07
C ALA A 111 -8.31 -21.47 -25.51
N ASN A 112 -8.68 -21.35 -24.24
CA ASN A 112 -9.74 -22.16 -23.60
C ASN A 112 -10.96 -21.35 -23.11
N LEU A 113 -11.05 -20.05 -23.45
CA LEU A 113 -12.24 -19.27 -23.13
C LEU A 113 -13.32 -19.52 -24.19
N PRO A 114 -14.58 -19.84 -23.80
CA PRO A 114 -15.67 -19.92 -24.76
C PRO A 114 -15.81 -18.57 -25.46
N GLU A 115 -15.98 -18.62 -26.78
CA GLU A 115 -16.03 -17.52 -27.76
C GLU A 115 -16.84 -16.28 -27.31
N ARG A 116 -17.81 -16.48 -26.41
CA ARG A 116 -18.63 -15.44 -25.78
C ARG A 116 -17.85 -14.37 -24.99
N TYR A 117 -16.64 -14.66 -24.51
CA TYR A 117 -15.83 -13.68 -23.78
C TYR A 117 -14.93 -12.82 -24.68
N MET A 118 -14.73 -13.22 -25.94
CA MET A 118 -13.93 -12.47 -26.93
C MET A 118 -14.73 -11.33 -27.60
N LEU A 119 -16.04 -11.24 -27.37
CA LEU A 119 -16.95 -10.28 -28.03
C LEU A 119 -17.05 -8.92 -27.32
N PHE A 120 -16.41 -8.73 -26.17
CA PHE A 120 -16.47 -7.45 -25.44
C PHE A 120 -15.35 -6.46 -25.80
N GLU A 121 -14.32 -6.88 -26.53
CA GLU A 121 -13.30 -5.98 -27.05
C GLU A 121 -13.39 -5.94 -28.58
N ILE A 122 -14.00 -4.87 -29.07
CA ILE A 122 -13.76 -4.12 -30.32
C ILE A 122 -15.10 -3.50 -30.72
N LYS A 123 -15.35 -2.29 -30.22
CA LYS A 123 -16.04 -1.29 -31.04
C LYS A 123 -14.99 -0.23 -31.37
N PRO A 124 -14.48 -0.18 -32.61
CA PRO A 124 -13.67 0.96 -33.03
C PRO A 124 -14.57 2.20 -32.92
N ASN A 125 -14.07 3.20 -32.21
CA ASN A 125 -14.70 4.52 -32.19
C ASN A 125 -14.53 5.11 -33.60
N THR A 126 -15.63 5.19 -34.34
CA THR A 126 -15.71 5.98 -35.58
C THR A 126 -16.24 7.36 -35.24
#